data_AF-A0AAX2A572-F1
#
_entry.id   AF-A0AAX2A572-F1
#
_cell.length_a   1.000
_cell.length_b   1.000
_cell.length_c   1.000
_cell.angle_alpha   90.00
_cell.angle_beta   90.00
_cell.angle_gamma   90.00
#
_symmetry.space_group_name_H-M   'P 1'
#
loop_
_entity.id
_entity.type
_entity.pdbx_description
1 polymer ?
#
loop_
_entity_poly.entity_id
_entity_poly.type
_entity_poly.pdbx_seq_one_letter_code
_entity_poly.pdbx_strand_id
1 'polypeptide(L)'
;IYNSIDDETVAVMIELVQGEGGVFPFPKDKIQELAKFLKQNDILLIIDEVQTGVYRTGEFLASNLYEIEPDIITLAKGLGGGVPIGAVLTKHKDIWSAGDHGSTFGGNYLVTTAALEVLDILEDLKDSGTLDETIIYYTKKLDELY
;
A
#
# COMPACT_ATOMS: atom_id res chain seq x y z
N ILE A 1 -17.32 -11.06 2.35
CA ILE A 1 -17.35 -9.76 3.06
C ILE A 1 -18.74 -9.12 3.07
N TYR A 2 -19.47 -9.08 1.94
CA TYR A 2 -20.77 -8.38 1.85
C TYR A 2 -21.81 -8.76 2.91
N ASN A 3 -21.94 -10.05 3.27
CA ASN A 3 -22.88 -10.49 4.31
C ASN A 3 -22.43 -10.18 5.75
N SER A 4 -21.23 -9.63 5.91
CA SER A 4 -20.63 -9.26 7.19
C SER A 4 -20.56 -7.74 7.37
N ILE A 5 -21.11 -6.98 6.42
CA ILE A 5 -21.20 -5.52 6.46
C ILE A 5 -22.63 -5.14 6.86
N ASP A 6 -22.75 -4.27 7.84
CA ASP A 6 -23.99 -3.73 8.38
C ASP A 6 -23.91 -2.20 8.55
N ASP A 7 -24.93 -1.61 9.16
CA ASP A 7 -25.06 -0.18 9.39
C ASP A 7 -24.11 0.38 10.48
N GLU A 8 -23.42 -0.49 11.23
CA GLU A 8 -22.39 -0.11 12.20
C GLU A 8 -20.96 -0.20 11.62
N THR A 9 -20.82 -0.71 10.39
CA THR A 9 -19.53 -0.90 9.75
C THR A 9 -18.94 0.43 9.26
N VAL A 10 -17.77 0.81 9.77
CA VAL A 10 -17.11 2.09 9.43
C VAL A 10 -16.01 1.99 8.37
N ALA A 11 -15.39 0.82 8.23
CA ALA A 11 -14.28 0.62 7.31
C ALA A 11 -14.07 -0.86 6.95
N VAL A 12 -13.44 -1.09 5.80
CA VAL A 12 -12.85 -2.38 5.42
C VAL A 12 -11.37 -2.18 5.16
N MET A 13 -10.54 -3.00 5.82
CA MET A 13 -9.09 -3.03 5.62
C MET A 13 -8.69 -4.31 4.89
N ILE A 14 -7.85 -4.19 3.85
CA ILE A 14 -7.43 -5.31 3.02
C ILE A 14 -6.02 -5.11 2.44
N GLU A 15 -5.24 -6.19 2.42
CA GLU A 15 -4.04 -6.31 1.59
C GLU A 15 -4.46 -6.77 0.18
N LEU A 16 -4.12 -6.02 -0.87
CA LEU A 16 -4.50 -6.37 -2.25
C LEU A 16 -3.78 -7.64 -2.75
N VAL A 17 -2.56 -7.85 -2.27
CA VAL A 17 -1.82 -9.10 -2.38
C VAL A 17 -1.49 -9.54 -0.96
N GLN A 18 -2.06 -10.67 -0.53
CA GLN A 18 -1.77 -11.19 0.80
C GLN A 18 -0.37 -11.80 0.79
N GLY A 19 0.58 -11.09 1.39
CA GLY A 19 1.98 -11.49 1.46
C GLY A 19 2.17 -12.81 2.20
N GLU A 20 1.91 -12.76 3.51
CA GLU A 20 2.03 -13.93 4.40
C GLU A 20 0.95 -14.98 4.14
N GLY A 21 -0.13 -14.61 3.44
CA GLY A 21 -1.17 -15.51 2.97
C GLY A 21 -0.76 -16.41 1.79
N GLY A 22 0.52 -16.39 1.41
CA GLY A 22 1.06 -17.19 0.31
C GLY A 22 1.26 -16.42 -0.99
N VAL A 23 1.51 -15.11 -0.92
CA VAL A 23 1.70 -14.22 -2.07
C VAL A 23 0.52 -14.32 -3.05
N PHE A 24 -0.68 -14.10 -2.52
CA PHE A 24 -1.94 -14.30 -3.25
C PHE A 24 -2.59 -12.96 -3.65
N PRO A 25 -2.54 -12.56 -4.93
CA PRO A 25 -3.23 -11.36 -5.40
C PRO A 25 -4.74 -11.62 -5.54
N PHE A 26 -5.55 -10.68 -5.06
CA PHE A 26 -6.99 -10.74 -5.32
C PHE A 26 -7.31 -10.40 -6.78
N PRO A 27 -8.41 -10.93 -7.35
CA PRO A 27 -8.85 -10.53 -8.68
C PRO A 27 -9.17 -9.03 -8.74
N LYS A 28 -8.60 -8.32 -9.72
CA LYS A 28 -8.75 -6.87 -9.87
C LYS A 28 -10.21 -6.42 -9.96
N ASP A 29 -11.02 -7.14 -10.74
CA ASP A 29 -12.46 -6.87 -10.90
C ASP A 29 -13.20 -6.95 -9.56
N LYS A 30 -12.86 -7.92 -8.70
CA LYS A 30 -13.48 -8.09 -7.38
C LYS A 30 -13.10 -7.01 -6.38
N ILE A 31 -11.87 -6.52 -6.45
CA ILE A 31 -11.45 -5.37 -5.64
C ILE A 31 -12.13 -4.09 -6.13
N GLN A 32 -12.27 -3.88 -7.44
CA GLN A 32 -12.98 -2.73 -8.00
C GLN A 32 -14.47 -2.75 -7.62
N GLU A 33 -15.12 -3.92 -7.70
CA GLU A 33 -16.50 -4.12 -7.22
C GLU A 33 -16.64 -3.75 -5.73
N LEU A 34 -15.70 -4.23 -4.89
CA LEU A 34 -15.69 -3.93 -3.46
C LEU A 34 -15.50 -2.43 -3.20
N ALA A 35 -14.51 -1.80 -3.82
CA ALA A 35 -14.24 -0.37 -3.64
C ALA A 35 -15.44 0.49 -4.01
N LYS A 36 -16.12 0.16 -5.12
CA LYS A 36 -17.37 0.83 -5.52
C LYS A 36 -18.48 0.62 -4.51
N PHE A 37 -18.66 -0.62 -4.03
CA PHE A 37 -19.67 -0.93 -3.02
C PHE A 37 -19.45 -0.14 -1.73
N LEU A 38 -18.23 -0.11 -1.20
CA LEU A 38 -17.91 0.60 0.04
C LEU A 38 -18.15 2.11 -0.10
N LYS A 39 -17.70 2.70 -1.21
CA LYS A 39 -17.95 4.12 -1.52
C LYS A 39 -19.43 4.45 -1.60
N GLN A 40 -20.27 3.56 -2.13
CA GLN A 40 -21.72 3.77 -2.22
C GLN A 40 -22.43 3.69 -0.86
N ASN A 41 -21.83 3.03 0.12
CA ASN A 41 -22.38 2.84 1.46
C ASN A 41 -21.71 3.73 2.53
N ASP A 42 -20.88 4.69 2.12
CA ASP A 42 -20.10 5.56 3.02
C ASP A 42 -19.20 4.78 4.00
N ILE A 43 -18.65 3.65 3.53
CA ILE A 43 -17.71 2.81 4.28
C ILE A 43 -16.30 3.08 3.77
N LEU A 44 -15.37 3.35 4.68
CA LEU A 44 -13.98 3.65 4.30
C LEU A 44 -13.27 2.42 3.74
N LEU A 45 -12.53 2.60 2.65
CA LEU A 45 -11.60 1.60 2.14
C LEU A 45 -10.18 1.90 2.62
N ILE A 46 -9.62 0.99 3.42
CA ILE A 46 -8.23 1.03 3.88
C ILE A 46 -7.46 -0.04 3.12
N ILE A 47 -6.41 0.35 2.41
CA ILE A 47 -5.50 -0.61 1.80
C ILE A 47 -4.23 -0.71 2.64
N ASP A 48 -3.95 -1.92 3.12
CA ASP A 48 -2.67 -2.20 3.76
C ASP A 48 -1.59 -2.46 2.71
N GLU A 49 -0.73 -1.47 2.52
CA GLU A 49 0.40 -1.53 1.58
C GLU A 49 1.73 -1.59 2.31
N VAL A 50 1.74 -2.05 3.57
CA VAL A 50 2.97 -2.23 4.35
C VAL A 50 3.94 -3.16 3.62
N GLN A 51 3.47 -4.19 2.91
CA GLN A 51 4.34 -5.08 2.12
C GLN A 51 4.32 -4.77 0.62
N THR A 52 3.17 -4.40 0.05
CA THR A 52 2.99 -4.23 -1.40
C THR A 52 3.33 -2.84 -1.93
N GLY A 53 3.34 -1.83 -1.06
CA GLY A 53 3.65 -0.46 -1.44
C GLY A 53 5.15 -0.26 -1.64
N VAL A 54 5.51 0.99 -1.95
CA VAL A 54 6.91 1.41 -2.16
C VAL A 54 7.58 0.56 -3.25
N TYR A 55 6.94 0.52 -4.42
CA TYR A 55 7.43 -0.13 -5.64
C TYR A 55 7.54 -1.66 -5.59
N ARG A 56 7.10 -2.34 -4.52
CA ARG A 56 7.20 -3.82 -4.42
C ARG A 56 6.49 -4.52 -5.57
N THR A 57 5.37 -3.99 -6.05
CA THR A 57 4.60 -4.55 -7.17
C THR A 57 4.98 -3.98 -8.53
N GLY A 58 6.10 -3.23 -8.64
CA GLY A 58 6.49 -2.51 -9.85
C GLY A 58 5.85 -1.13 -10.01
N GLU A 59 4.95 -0.75 -9.11
CA GLU A 59 4.32 0.58 -9.03
C GLU A 59 4.40 1.09 -7.59
N PHE A 60 4.39 2.42 -7.40
CA PHE A 60 4.56 3.01 -6.06
C PHE A 60 3.52 2.47 -5.05
N LEU A 61 2.27 2.34 -5.49
CA LEU A 61 1.17 1.74 -4.74
C LEU A 61 0.54 0.62 -5.58
N ALA A 62 0.31 -0.55 -4.98
CA ALA A 62 -0.44 -1.61 -5.63
C ALA A 62 -1.86 -1.14 -5.98
N SER A 63 -2.49 -0.26 -5.18
CA SER A 63 -3.81 0.28 -5.48
C SER A 63 -3.91 0.95 -6.86
N ASN A 64 -2.82 1.49 -7.39
CA ASN A 64 -2.77 2.06 -8.75
C ASN A 64 -2.96 0.97 -9.81
N LEU A 65 -2.36 -0.21 -9.64
CA LEU A 65 -2.52 -1.35 -10.53
C LEU A 65 -3.96 -1.88 -10.52
N TYR A 66 -4.63 -1.77 -9.37
CA TYR A 66 -6.03 -2.12 -9.19
C TYR A 66 -7.01 -1.02 -9.66
N GLU A 67 -6.50 0.17 -10.00
CA GLU A 67 -7.29 1.34 -10.45
C GLU A 67 -8.38 1.73 -9.46
N ILE A 68 -8.05 1.71 -8.17
CA ILE A 68 -8.93 2.14 -7.08
C ILE A 68 -8.29 3.32 -6.35
N GLU A 69 -9.13 4.10 -5.66
CA GLU A 69 -8.69 5.22 -4.83
C GLU A 69 -9.11 4.96 -3.37
N PRO A 70 -8.21 4.40 -2.53
CA PRO A 70 -8.49 4.16 -1.12
C PRO A 70 -8.71 5.45 -0.34
N ASP A 71 -9.40 5.35 0.79
CA ASP A 71 -9.52 6.47 1.74
C ASP A 71 -8.29 6.59 2.64
N ILE A 72 -7.69 5.45 2.98
CA ILE A 72 -6.49 5.35 3.81
C ILE A 72 -5.55 4.31 3.23
N ILE A 73 -4.24 4.59 3.25
CA ILE A 73 -3.18 3.64 2.89
C ILE A 73 -2.14 3.59 4.01
N THR A 74 -1.71 2.41 4.40
CA THR A 74 -0.60 2.21 5.34
C THR A 74 0.67 1.79 4.61
N LEU A 75 1.80 2.43 4.91
CA LEU A 75 3.12 2.10 4.37
C LEU A 75 4.12 1.86 5.52
N ALA A 76 5.04 0.93 5.33
CA ALA A 76 6.23 0.74 6.18
C ALA A 76 7.24 -0.10 5.39
N LYS A 77 7.95 -1.04 6.03
CA LYS A 77 8.91 -1.99 5.42
C LYS A 77 9.81 -1.34 4.35
N GLY A 78 9.43 -1.47 3.07
CA GLY A 78 10.13 -0.90 1.92
C GLY A 78 10.43 0.59 2.07
N LEU A 79 9.53 1.35 2.72
CA LEU A 79 9.68 2.79 2.97
C LEU A 79 10.98 3.15 3.69
N GLY A 80 11.40 2.33 4.66
CA GLY A 80 12.53 2.64 5.51
C GLY A 80 13.85 2.03 5.06
N GLY A 81 13.84 1.13 4.07
CA GLY A 81 15.05 0.40 3.64
C GLY A 81 15.78 -0.34 4.78
N GLY A 82 15.09 -0.68 5.88
CA GLY A 82 15.67 -1.27 7.10
C GLY A 82 15.62 -0.38 8.34
N VAL A 83 15.36 0.92 8.21
CA VAL A 83 15.13 1.85 9.32
C VAL A 83 13.64 1.83 9.73
N PRO A 84 13.30 1.87 11.04
CA PRO A 84 11.92 1.77 11.49
C PRO A 84 11.12 3.05 11.21
N ILE A 85 10.30 3.00 10.16
CA ILE A 85 9.33 4.05 9.81
C ILE A 85 8.04 3.43 9.28
N GLY A 86 6.92 4.08 9.58
CA GLY A 86 5.63 3.82 8.94
C GLY A 86 4.93 5.15 8.63
N ALA A 87 4.04 5.12 7.65
CA ALA A 87 3.23 6.26 7.23
C ALA A 87 1.78 5.83 7.05
N VAL A 88 0.86 6.74 7.38
CA VAL A 88 -0.56 6.64 7.08
C VAL A 88 -0.90 7.76 6.12
N LEU A 89 -1.35 7.42 4.93
CA LEU A 89 -1.75 8.37 3.89
C LEU A 89 -3.27 8.44 3.89
N THR A 90 -3.82 9.64 3.87
CA THR A 90 -5.26 9.83 3.73
C THR A 90 -5.57 11.16 3.04
N LYS A 91 -6.69 11.21 2.32
CA LYS A 91 -7.26 12.44 1.77
C LYS A 91 -8.07 13.24 2.79
N HIS A 92 -8.40 12.64 3.92
CA HIS A 92 -9.22 13.24 4.96
C HIS A 92 -8.37 14.09 5.91
N LYS A 93 -8.34 15.41 5.70
CA LYS A 93 -7.39 16.32 6.39
C LYS A 93 -7.93 16.99 7.65
N ASP A 94 -9.26 17.10 7.78
CA ASP A 94 -9.91 17.92 8.82
C ASP A 94 -10.56 17.09 9.94
N ILE A 95 -10.14 15.83 10.11
CA ILE A 95 -10.73 14.90 11.09
C ILE A 95 -10.05 15.03 12.47
N TRP A 96 -8.74 15.26 12.51
CA TRP A 96 -7.97 15.25 13.76
C TRP A 96 -7.78 16.64 14.34
N SER A 97 -7.85 16.71 15.67
CA SER A 97 -7.48 17.83 16.52
C SER A 97 -6.16 17.57 17.25
N ALA A 98 -5.55 18.63 17.77
CA ALA A 98 -4.33 18.51 18.58
C ALA A 98 -4.58 17.60 19.80
N GLY A 99 -3.83 16.50 19.88
CA GLY A 99 -3.93 15.52 20.95
C GLY A 99 -4.64 14.21 20.59
N ASP A 100 -5.33 14.13 19.44
CA ASP A 100 -6.03 12.90 19.01
C ASP A 100 -5.07 11.76 18.68
N HIS A 101 -3.87 12.11 18.20
CA HIS A 101 -2.81 11.15 17.90
C HIS A 101 -1.43 11.79 18.10
N GLY A 102 -0.42 10.96 18.35
CA GLY A 102 0.95 11.42 18.52
C GLY A 102 1.94 10.26 18.66
N SER A 103 3.21 10.54 18.43
CA SER A 103 4.29 9.57 18.58
C SER A 103 5.58 10.28 18.98
N THR A 104 6.29 9.72 19.95
CA THR A 104 7.60 10.26 20.39
C THR A 104 8.66 10.15 19.30
N PHE A 105 8.63 9.05 18.53
CA PHE A 105 9.64 8.76 17.51
C PHE A 105 9.11 8.91 16.08
N GLY A 106 7.79 8.97 15.89
CA GLY A 106 7.18 9.11 14.58
C GLY A 106 7.59 10.42 13.90
N GLY A 107 8.04 10.34 12.65
CA GLY A 107 8.42 11.51 11.86
C GLY A 107 9.73 12.20 12.29
N ASN A 108 10.56 11.55 13.10
CA ASN A 108 11.86 12.12 13.47
C ASN A 108 12.79 12.29 12.26
N TYR A 109 13.70 13.26 12.33
CA TYR A 109 14.53 13.67 11.20
C TYR A 109 15.41 12.55 10.63
N LEU A 110 15.98 11.71 11.50
CA LEU A 110 16.86 10.62 11.06
C LEU A 110 16.11 9.62 10.17
N VAL A 111 14.93 9.17 10.62
CA VAL A 111 14.17 8.15 9.87
C VAL A 111 13.54 8.71 8.62
N THR A 112 13.10 9.98 8.62
CA THR A 112 12.52 10.61 7.43
C THR A 112 13.58 10.90 6.38
N THR A 113 14.79 11.33 6.75
CA THR A 113 15.90 11.48 5.79
C THR A 113 16.27 10.15 5.14
N ALA A 114 16.37 9.06 5.92
CA ALA A 114 16.65 7.74 5.36
C ALA A 114 15.53 7.26 4.42
N ALA A 115 14.26 7.51 4.77
CA ALA A 115 13.13 7.14 3.93
C ALA A 115 13.09 7.94 2.62
N LEU A 116 13.41 9.24 2.64
CA LEU A 116 13.48 10.04 1.41
C LEU A 116 14.54 9.52 0.44
N GLU A 117 15.74 9.19 0.93
CA GLU A 117 16.79 8.60 0.09
C GLU A 117 16.35 7.26 -0.52
N VAL A 118 15.64 6.43 0.26
CA VAL A 118 15.08 5.16 -0.26
C VAL A 118 14.07 5.43 -1.37
N LEU A 119 13.21 6.43 -1.23
CA LEU A 119 12.24 6.81 -2.25
C LEU A 119 12.93 7.30 -3.52
N ASP A 120 13.92 8.19 -3.40
CA ASP A 120 14.70 8.72 -4.53
C ASP A 120 15.36 7.58 -5.32
N ILE A 121 16.02 6.64 -4.63
CA ILE A 121 16.66 5.48 -5.27
C ILE A 121 15.63 4.60 -6.01
N LEU A 122 14.47 4.35 -5.41
CA LEU A 122 13.46 3.47 -6.02
C LEU A 122 12.75 4.16 -7.18
N GLU A 123 12.53 5.48 -7.10
CA GLU A 123 12.01 6.29 -8.21
C GLU A 123 12.99 6.25 -9.40
N ASP A 124 14.28 6.45 -9.18
CA ASP A 124 15.31 6.34 -10.22
C ASP A 124 15.33 4.94 -10.89
N LEU A 125 15.17 3.88 -10.09
CA LEU A 125 15.09 2.51 -10.61
C LEU A 125 13.82 2.25 -11.42
N LYS A 126 12.69 2.87 -11.05
CA LYS A 126 11.45 2.81 -11.83
C LYS A 126 11.60 3.59 -13.13
N ASP A 127 12.05 4.83 -13.06
CA ASP A 127 12.16 5.74 -14.21
C ASP A 127 13.18 5.26 -15.25
N SER A 128 14.27 4.65 -14.79
CA SER A 128 15.25 4.03 -15.69
C SER A 128 14.77 2.72 -16.35
N GLY A 129 13.65 2.14 -15.89
CA GLY A 129 13.14 0.84 -16.33
C GLY A 129 13.87 -0.36 -15.69
N THR A 130 14.91 -0.12 -14.89
CA THR A 130 15.70 -1.17 -14.23
C THR A 130 14.83 -2.06 -13.34
N LEU A 131 13.85 -1.46 -12.64
CA LEU A 131 12.90 -2.20 -11.82
C LEU A 131 12.07 -3.19 -12.65
N ASP A 132 11.51 -2.73 -13.77
CA ASP A 132 10.67 -3.54 -14.65
C ASP A 132 11.48 -4.67 -15.31
N GLU A 133 12.71 -4.36 -15.76
CA GLU A 133 13.65 -5.36 -16.30
C GLU A 133 13.96 -6.46 -15.27
N THR A 134 14.16 -6.08 -14.01
CA THR A 134 14.43 -7.01 -12.91
C THR A 134 13.24 -7.93 -12.65
N ILE A 135 12.02 -7.40 -12.66
CA ILE A 135 10.79 -8.18 -12.49
C ILE A 135 10.64 -9.18 -13.65
N ILE A 136 10.79 -8.73 -14.90
CA ILE A 136 10.70 -9.59 -16.08
C ILE A 136 11.75 -10.70 -16.04
N TYR A 137 12.99 -10.36 -15.67
CA TYR A 137 14.07 -11.32 -15.55
C TYR A 137 13.76 -12.41 -14.51
N TYR A 138 13.29 -12.01 -13.32
CA TYR A 138 12.94 -12.94 -12.26
C TYR A 138 11.81 -13.89 -12.69
N THR A 139 10.73 -13.36 -13.26
CA THR A 139 9.59 -14.15 -13.73
C THR A 139 10.02 -15.16 -14.80
N LYS A 140 10.81 -14.72 -15.79
CA LYS A 140 11.33 -15.61 -16.82
C LYS A 140 12.16 -16.75 -16.22
N LYS A 141 12.99 -16.46 -15.21
CA LYS A 141 13.81 -17.48 -14.54
C LYS A 141 12.97 -18.45 -13.72
N LEU A 142 11.86 -17.98 -13.16
CA LEU A 142 10.91 -18.82 -12.44
C LEU A 142 10.19 -19.78 -13.40
N ASP A 143 9.73 -19.30 -14.56
CA ASP A 143 9.07 -20.11 -15.59
C ASP A 143 10.02 -21.14 -16.23
N GLU A 144 11.33 -20.90 -16.23
CA GLU A 144 12.32 -21.89 -16.68
C GLU A 144 12.50 -23.06 -15.67
N LEU A 145 12.09 -22.88 -14.41
CA LEU A 145 12.25 -23.87 -13.33
C LEU A 145 11.02 -24.76 -13.11
N TYR A 146 9.84 -24.29 -13.49
CA TYR A 146 8.54 -24.96 -13.27
C TYR A 146 7.84 -25.28 -14.58
#